data_AF-A0A6J4MRL9-F1
#
_entry.id   AF-A0A6J4MRL9-F1
#
_cell.length_a   1.000
_cell.length_b   1.000
_cell.length_c   1.000
_cell.angle_alpha   90.00
_cell.angle_beta   90.00
_cell.angle_gamma   90.00
#
_symmetry.space_group_name_H-M   'P 1'
#
loop_
_entity.id
_entity.type
_entity.pdbx_description
1 polymer ?
#
loop_
_entity_poly.entity_id
_entity_poly.type
_entity_poly.pdbx_seq_one_letter_code
_entity_poly.pdbx_strand_id
1 'polypeptide(L)'
;MILDNHEVPVAYSMRAMAEDPVHSASQPLQDFVCYWTAFNNIYVTVAEKRGRRASLRRFEDGTLRTRPVAHVRIPQVVTVRERDQIDLAFDELDADLKQKLVEHAGTRFFAHRTPRWQGCKIELDALGQRLNGVINVGYTVDADHPVWSPIDTDQYESYMHGDRDPETRDALARQVLDLLYTVRNNAFHGGKRADDADDHQVMGKALQLLTLVVAAFLQDPRVA
;
A
#
# COMPACT_ATOMS: atom_id res chain seq x y z
N MET A 1 14.21 -3.47 9.51
CA MET A 1 14.76 -2.36 10.32
C MET A 1 13.70 -1.86 11.30
N ILE A 2 14.06 -1.62 12.57
CA ILE A 2 13.15 -1.00 13.56
C ILE A 2 13.43 0.50 13.65
N LEU A 3 12.37 1.31 13.67
CA LEU A 3 12.38 2.76 13.74
C LEU A 3 11.90 3.24 15.12
N ASP A 4 12.64 4.19 15.68
CA ASP A 4 12.30 4.76 16.98
C ASP A 4 11.20 5.82 16.86
N ASN A 5 10.48 6.07 17.96
CA ASN A 5 9.38 7.04 17.99
C ASN A 5 9.79 8.45 17.55
N HIS A 6 11.01 8.89 17.88
CA HIS A 6 11.49 10.20 17.46
C HIS A 6 11.75 10.30 15.94
N GLU A 7 11.93 9.17 15.26
CA GLU A 7 12.17 9.12 13.80
C GLU A 7 10.87 9.07 13.01
N VAL A 8 9.84 8.42 13.57
CA VAL A 8 8.52 8.24 12.95
C VAL A 8 7.37 8.53 13.91
N PRO A 9 7.28 9.73 14.50
CA PRO A 9 6.30 10.04 15.54
C PRO A 9 4.86 9.92 15.03
N VAL A 10 4.62 10.26 13.76
CA VAL A 10 3.31 10.11 13.13
C VAL A 10 2.91 8.63 13.06
N ALA A 11 3.85 7.72 12.74
CA ALA A 11 3.55 6.30 12.70
C ALA A 11 3.09 5.74 14.05
N TYR A 12 3.78 6.10 15.13
CA TYR A 12 3.38 5.69 16.48
C TYR A 12 2.03 6.29 16.89
N SER A 13 1.79 7.58 16.62
CA SER A 13 0.51 8.22 16.92
C SER A 13 -0.66 7.62 16.14
N MET A 14 -0.47 7.33 14.85
CA MET A 14 -1.50 6.74 14.01
C MET A 14 -1.82 5.29 14.41
N ARG A 15 -0.80 4.49 14.78
CA ARG A 15 -1.04 3.16 15.36
C ARG A 15 -1.86 3.26 16.64
N ALA A 16 -1.45 4.14 17.57
CA ALA A 16 -2.16 4.32 18.84
C ALA A 16 -3.62 4.76 18.65
N MET A 17 -3.88 5.63 17.67
CA MET A 17 -5.24 6.07 17.33
C MET A 17 -6.11 4.93 16.79
N ALA A 18 -5.55 4.05 15.96
CA ALA A 18 -6.27 2.90 15.42
C ALA A 18 -6.50 1.79 16.48
N GLU A 19 -5.63 1.72 17.49
CA GLU A 19 -5.73 0.73 18.59
C GLU A 19 -6.57 1.23 19.77
N ASP A 20 -7.03 2.49 19.75
CA ASP A 20 -7.78 3.09 20.86
C ASP A 20 -9.15 2.38 21.04
N PRO A 21 -9.39 1.72 22.19
CA PRO A 21 -10.66 1.02 22.45
C PRO A 21 -11.88 1.93 22.40
N VAL A 22 -11.74 3.24 22.68
CA VAL A 22 -12.82 4.24 22.62
C VAL A 22 -13.25 4.50 21.18
N HIS A 23 -12.32 4.35 20.22
CA HIS A 23 -12.56 4.51 18.78
C HIS A 23 -12.78 3.18 18.04
N SER A 24 -12.45 2.04 18.66
CA SER A 24 -12.49 0.67 18.10
C SER A 24 -13.91 0.14 17.78
N ALA A 25 -14.92 1.00 17.60
CA ALA A 25 -16.23 0.61 17.09
C ALA A 25 -16.16 0.30 15.58
N SER A 26 -15.52 -0.82 15.20
CA SER A 26 -15.48 -1.42 13.85
C SER A 26 -15.53 -0.41 12.69
N GLN A 27 -14.51 0.45 12.57
CA GLN A 27 -14.37 1.36 11.42
C GLN A 27 -13.14 0.99 10.57
N PRO A 28 -13.15 -0.12 9.81
CA PRO A 28 -11.97 -0.56 9.05
C PRO A 28 -11.38 0.51 8.13
N LEU A 29 -12.20 1.40 7.58
CA LEU A 29 -11.72 2.51 6.74
C LEU A 29 -10.88 3.51 7.55
N GLN A 30 -11.35 3.90 8.74
CA GLN A 30 -10.61 4.82 9.60
C GLN A 30 -9.29 4.18 10.02
N ASP A 31 -9.34 2.95 10.52
CA ASP A 31 -8.14 2.23 10.98
C ASP A 31 -7.15 2.03 9.83
N PHE A 32 -7.64 1.67 8.63
CA PHE A 32 -6.80 1.56 7.44
C PHE A 32 -6.15 2.89 7.06
N VAL A 33 -6.88 4.01 7.12
CA VAL A 33 -6.32 5.33 6.86
C VAL A 33 -5.24 5.70 7.88
N CYS A 34 -5.46 5.38 9.16
CA CYS A 34 -4.45 5.56 10.21
C CYS A 34 -3.21 4.71 9.92
N TYR A 35 -3.35 3.40 9.69
CA TYR A 35 -2.23 2.52 9.39
C TYR A 35 -1.53 2.89 8.07
N TRP A 36 -2.24 3.38 7.06
CA TRP A 36 -1.62 3.85 5.82
C TRP A 36 -0.80 5.12 6.07
N THR A 37 -1.34 6.05 6.86
CA THR A 37 -0.62 7.26 7.26
C THR A 37 0.64 6.91 8.05
N ALA A 38 0.57 5.88 8.91
CA ALA A 38 1.74 5.34 9.59
C ALA A 38 2.77 4.79 8.60
N PHE A 39 2.33 3.96 7.65
CA PHE A 39 3.21 3.40 6.64
C PHE A 39 3.83 4.49 5.75
N ASN A 40 3.09 5.55 5.41
CA ASN A 40 3.62 6.72 4.71
C ASN A 40 4.77 7.39 5.44
N ASN A 41 4.61 7.64 6.74
CA ASN A 41 5.70 8.20 7.52
C ASN A 41 6.91 7.24 7.57
N ILE A 42 6.68 5.93 7.67
CA ILE A 42 7.73 4.90 7.65
C ILE A 42 8.48 4.90 6.32
N TYR A 43 7.83 4.71 5.17
CA TYR A 43 8.53 4.54 3.90
C TYR A 43 9.24 5.81 3.44
N VAL A 44 8.74 7.00 3.81
CA VAL A 44 9.47 8.26 3.60
C VAL A 44 10.75 8.28 4.44
N THR A 45 10.67 7.95 5.73
CA THR A 45 11.85 7.91 6.61
C THR A 45 12.87 6.86 6.15
N VAL A 46 12.43 5.68 5.71
CA VAL A 46 13.32 4.66 5.12
C VAL A 46 14.05 5.23 3.90
N ALA A 47 13.32 5.86 2.97
CA ALA A 47 13.92 6.44 1.78
C ALA A 47 14.95 7.52 2.13
N GLU A 48 14.67 8.38 3.10
CA GLU A 48 15.60 9.40 3.58
C GLU A 48 16.87 8.81 4.20
N LYS A 49 16.74 7.77 5.04
CA LYS A 49 17.89 7.03 5.62
C LYS A 49 18.74 6.36 4.53
N ARG A 50 18.13 5.92 3.43
CA ARG A 50 18.81 5.40 2.24
C ARG A 50 19.36 6.50 1.32
N GLY A 51 19.31 7.76 1.73
CA GLY A 51 19.83 8.91 0.98
C GLY A 51 18.92 9.40 -0.16
N ARG A 52 17.70 8.86 -0.27
CA ARG A 52 16.71 9.20 -1.30
C ARG A 52 15.78 10.29 -0.76
N ARG A 53 16.14 11.54 -1.03
CA ARG A 53 15.39 12.73 -0.61
C ARG A 53 15.09 13.66 -1.77
N ALA A 54 14.12 14.54 -1.58
CA ALA A 54 13.86 15.60 -2.54
C ALA A 54 15.10 16.48 -2.73
N SER A 55 15.38 16.88 -3.97
CA SER A 55 16.53 17.72 -4.30
C SER A 55 16.10 18.91 -5.16
N LEU A 56 16.81 20.04 -5.00
CA LEU A 56 16.55 21.22 -5.81
C LEU A 56 16.93 20.96 -7.28
N ARG A 57 16.07 21.35 -8.21
CA ARG A 57 16.41 21.37 -9.64
C ARG A 57 17.32 22.57 -9.92
N ARG A 58 18.37 22.33 -10.68
CA ARG A 58 19.31 23.36 -11.15
C ARG A 58 19.34 23.40 -12.68
N PHE A 59 19.67 24.55 -13.24
CA PHE A 59 20.08 24.69 -14.63
C PHE A 59 21.50 24.15 -14.82
N GLU A 60 21.95 24.01 -16.07
CA GLU A 60 23.30 23.51 -16.39
C GLU A 60 24.40 24.43 -15.83
N ASP A 61 24.11 25.73 -15.67
CA ASP A 61 25.00 26.71 -15.04
C ASP A 61 25.04 26.63 -13.50
N GLY A 62 24.31 25.68 -12.90
CA GLY A 62 24.23 25.47 -11.46
C GLY A 62 23.22 26.37 -10.72
N THR A 63 22.57 27.32 -11.39
CA THR A 63 21.57 28.20 -10.77
C THR A 63 20.27 27.44 -10.47
N LEU A 64 19.51 27.91 -9.46
CA LEU A 64 18.26 27.25 -9.04
C LEU A 64 17.14 27.46 -10.05
N ARG A 65 16.50 26.37 -10.47
CA ARG A 65 15.26 26.47 -11.25
C ARG A 65 14.12 26.86 -10.33
N THR A 66 13.40 27.92 -10.69
CA THR A 66 12.20 28.35 -9.97
C THR A 66 10.99 28.34 -10.90
N ARG A 67 9.79 28.16 -10.34
CA ARG A 67 8.51 28.39 -11.02
C ARG A 67 7.75 29.55 -10.37
N PRO A 68 7.03 30.38 -11.13
CA PRO A 68 6.12 31.35 -10.55
C PRO A 68 4.92 30.63 -9.92
N VAL A 69 4.57 31.02 -8.70
CA VAL A 69 3.33 30.64 -8.01
C VAL A 69 2.75 31.92 -7.43
N ALA A 70 1.62 32.38 -7.98
CA ALA A 70 1.11 33.73 -7.73
C ALA A 70 2.20 34.80 -7.96
N HIS A 71 2.56 35.54 -6.91
CA HIS A 71 3.55 36.63 -6.98
C HIS A 71 4.94 36.23 -6.45
N VAL A 72 5.18 34.96 -6.14
CA VAL A 72 6.47 34.48 -5.62
C VAL A 72 7.13 33.45 -6.55
N ARG A 73 8.46 33.38 -6.51
CA ARG A 73 9.25 32.35 -7.21
C ARG A 73 9.57 31.21 -6.26
N ILE A 74 9.02 30.04 -6.53
CA ILE A 74 9.22 28.84 -5.71
C ILE A 74 10.26 27.95 -6.37
N PRO A 75 11.26 27.44 -5.63
CA PRO A 75 12.21 26.46 -6.17
C PRO A 75 11.49 25.23 -6.72
N GLN A 76 11.94 24.75 -7.87
CA GLN A 76 11.51 23.47 -8.39
C GLN A 76 12.32 22.36 -7.71
N VAL A 77 11.63 21.27 -7.38
CA VAL A 77 12.24 20.10 -6.74
C VAL A 77 12.09 18.87 -7.63
N VAL A 78 13.08 17.98 -7.59
CA VAL A 78 12.93 16.59 -7.99
C VAL A 78 12.47 15.85 -6.74
N THR A 79 11.28 15.26 -6.78
CA THR A 79 10.77 14.41 -5.71
C THR A 79 11.12 12.96 -6.01
N VAL A 80 11.31 12.16 -4.96
CA VAL A 80 11.35 10.70 -5.09
C VAL A 80 9.93 10.23 -5.37
N ARG A 81 9.76 9.28 -6.29
CA ARG A 81 8.44 8.71 -6.57
C ARG A 81 8.00 7.89 -5.36
N GLU A 82 6.73 7.97 -5.01
CA GLU A 82 6.18 7.25 -3.86
C GLU A 82 6.39 5.72 -3.97
N ARG A 83 6.20 5.15 -5.16
CA ARG A 83 6.46 3.72 -5.42
C ARG A 83 7.92 3.35 -5.11
N ASP A 84 8.89 4.15 -5.53
CA ASP A 84 10.30 3.93 -5.21
C ASP A 84 10.54 3.96 -3.69
N GLN A 85 9.81 4.78 -2.94
CA GLN A 85 9.92 4.82 -1.47
C GLN A 85 9.34 3.56 -0.82
N ILE A 86 8.18 3.09 -1.31
CA ILE A 86 7.57 1.84 -0.88
C ILE A 86 8.49 0.65 -1.19
N ASP A 87 9.12 0.63 -2.36
CA ASP A 87 10.07 -0.42 -2.75
C ASP A 87 11.28 -0.46 -1.80
N LEU A 88 11.81 0.70 -1.41
CA LEU A 88 12.89 0.77 -0.42
C LEU A 88 12.44 0.27 0.96
N ALA A 89 11.20 0.54 1.36
CA ALA A 89 10.64 -0.03 2.59
C ALA A 89 10.44 -1.55 2.48
N PHE A 90 10.00 -2.05 1.32
CA PHE A 90 9.88 -3.50 1.07
C PHE A 90 11.21 -4.22 1.24
N ASP A 91 12.31 -3.62 0.79
CA ASP A 91 13.66 -4.20 0.91
C ASP A 91 14.13 -4.32 2.38
N GLU A 92 13.50 -3.59 3.32
CA GLU A 92 13.76 -3.69 4.76
C GLU A 92 12.99 -4.82 5.45
N LEU A 93 12.02 -5.42 4.75
CA LEU A 93 11.23 -6.54 5.27
C LEU A 93 12.05 -7.83 5.21
N ASP A 94 12.11 -8.54 6.32
CA ASP A 94 12.79 -9.83 6.37
C ASP A 94 11.98 -10.93 5.65
N ALA A 95 12.67 -12.03 5.38
CA ALA A 95 12.13 -13.22 4.73
C ALA A 95 10.87 -13.76 5.44
N ASP A 96 10.89 -13.77 6.78
CA ASP A 96 9.83 -14.33 7.61
C ASP A 96 8.55 -13.50 7.51
N LEU A 97 8.67 -12.17 7.51
CA LEU A 97 7.52 -11.28 7.33
C LEU A 97 6.97 -11.39 5.91
N LYS A 98 7.82 -11.41 4.89
CA LYS A 98 7.37 -11.61 3.50
C LYS A 98 6.60 -12.92 3.37
N GLN A 99 7.08 -14.00 3.99
CA GLN A 99 6.36 -15.27 4.05
C GLN A 99 5.03 -15.13 4.79
N LYS A 100 5.00 -14.51 5.98
CA LYS A 100 3.77 -14.27 6.74
C LYS A 100 2.74 -13.48 5.95
N LEU A 101 3.17 -12.47 5.18
CA LEU A 101 2.29 -11.69 4.30
C LEU A 101 1.68 -12.58 3.22
N VAL A 102 2.49 -13.40 2.54
CA VAL A 102 1.99 -14.30 1.48
C VAL A 102 1.01 -15.33 2.06
N GLU A 103 1.33 -15.94 3.20
CA GLU A 103 0.50 -16.98 3.83
C GLU A 103 -0.75 -16.42 4.55
N HIS A 104 -0.84 -15.11 4.72
CA HIS A 104 -1.92 -14.49 5.46
C HIS A 104 -3.28 -14.72 4.78
N ALA A 105 -4.33 -14.91 5.59
CA ALA A 105 -5.70 -15.13 5.10
C ALA A 105 -6.24 -13.96 4.25
N GLY A 106 -5.70 -12.76 4.43
CA GLY A 106 -5.98 -11.59 3.59
C GLY A 106 -5.45 -11.76 2.17
N THR A 107 -4.22 -12.27 2.00
CA THR A 107 -3.64 -12.54 0.69
C THR A 107 -4.42 -13.64 -0.04
N ARG A 108 -4.78 -14.72 0.68
CA ARG A 108 -5.68 -15.74 0.14
C ARG A 108 -7.00 -15.16 -0.36
N PHE A 109 -7.61 -14.26 0.40
CA PHE A 109 -8.84 -13.58 -0.01
C PHE A 109 -8.64 -12.82 -1.33
N PHE A 110 -7.55 -12.06 -1.46
CA PHE A 110 -7.29 -11.28 -2.67
C PHE A 110 -6.91 -12.15 -3.89
N ALA A 111 -6.21 -13.26 -3.67
CA ALA A 111 -5.84 -14.19 -4.73
C ALA A 111 -7.04 -14.88 -5.39
N HIS A 112 -8.16 -15.05 -4.66
CA HIS A 112 -9.32 -15.81 -5.15
C HIS A 112 -10.61 -14.99 -5.27
N ARG A 113 -10.67 -13.76 -4.77
CA ARG A 113 -11.88 -12.93 -4.95
C ARG A 113 -12.04 -12.54 -6.42
N THR A 114 -13.28 -12.33 -6.82
CA THR A 114 -13.62 -11.57 -8.03
C THR A 114 -13.84 -10.11 -7.64
N PRO A 115 -13.14 -9.13 -8.25
CA PRO A 115 -13.36 -7.73 -7.94
C PRO A 115 -14.67 -7.22 -8.55
N ARG A 116 -15.12 -6.06 -8.07
CA ARG A 116 -16.32 -5.38 -8.55
C ARG A 116 -16.01 -3.97 -9.02
N TRP A 117 -16.78 -3.50 -9.99
CA TRP A 117 -16.81 -2.12 -10.45
C TRP A 117 -18.26 -1.69 -10.65
N GLN A 118 -18.65 -0.57 -10.05
CA GLN A 118 -20.02 -0.05 -10.08
C GLN A 118 -21.07 -1.12 -9.67
N GLY A 119 -20.78 -1.84 -8.57
CA GLY A 119 -21.63 -2.94 -8.07
C GLY A 119 -21.57 -4.26 -8.85
N CYS A 120 -21.06 -4.27 -10.09
CA CYS A 120 -20.99 -5.45 -10.95
C CYS A 120 -19.68 -6.23 -10.73
N LYS A 121 -19.76 -7.56 -10.66
CA LYS A 121 -18.56 -8.42 -10.67
C LYS A 121 -17.96 -8.43 -12.07
N ILE A 122 -16.64 -8.34 -12.15
CA ILE A 122 -15.89 -8.52 -13.39
C ILE A 122 -15.08 -9.81 -13.25
N GLU A 123 -15.55 -10.88 -13.87
CA GLU A 123 -14.88 -12.19 -13.85
C GLU A 123 -13.78 -12.27 -14.90
N LEU A 124 -14.04 -11.73 -16.09
CA LEU A 124 -13.14 -11.72 -17.24
C LEU A 124 -13.11 -10.31 -17.85
N ASP A 125 -11.95 -9.89 -18.34
CA ASP A 125 -11.83 -8.72 -19.21
C ASP A 125 -12.06 -9.08 -20.69
N ALA A 126 -11.98 -8.08 -21.57
CA ALA A 126 -12.11 -8.29 -23.02
C ALA A 126 -11.00 -9.16 -23.64
N LEU A 127 -9.89 -9.34 -22.94
CA LEU A 127 -8.78 -10.21 -23.35
C LEU A 127 -8.94 -11.65 -22.81
N GLY A 128 -10.02 -11.94 -22.07
CA GLY A 128 -10.27 -13.24 -21.47
C GLY A 128 -9.41 -13.52 -20.22
N GLN A 129 -8.82 -12.49 -19.62
CA GLN A 129 -8.05 -12.60 -18.39
C GLN A 129 -8.99 -12.68 -17.19
N ARG A 130 -8.77 -13.67 -16.32
CA ARG A 130 -9.54 -13.79 -15.08
C ARG A 130 -9.10 -12.74 -14.08
N LEU A 131 -10.05 -11.95 -13.61
CA LEU A 131 -9.78 -10.90 -12.64
C LEU A 131 -9.78 -11.41 -11.20
N ASN A 132 -8.82 -10.91 -10.43
CA ASN A 132 -8.75 -11.06 -8.98
C ASN A 132 -8.18 -9.79 -8.32
N GLY A 133 -7.90 -9.82 -7.02
CA GLY A 133 -7.28 -8.69 -6.33
C GLY A 133 -8.22 -7.49 -6.20
N VAL A 134 -7.76 -6.29 -6.56
CA VAL A 134 -8.51 -5.03 -6.35
C VAL A 134 -8.49 -4.15 -7.60
N ILE A 135 -9.68 -3.74 -8.08
CA ILE A 135 -9.83 -2.76 -9.16
C ILE A 135 -9.45 -1.37 -8.68
N ASN A 136 -8.70 -0.63 -9.49
CA ASN A 136 -8.43 0.77 -9.27
C ASN A 136 -9.57 1.62 -9.86
N VAL A 137 -10.47 2.08 -9.00
CA VAL A 137 -11.71 2.76 -9.38
C VAL A 137 -11.43 4.10 -10.05
N GLY A 138 -10.34 4.78 -9.67
CA GLY A 138 -9.97 6.09 -10.24
C GLY A 138 -9.39 6.01 -11.65
N TYR A 139 -8.96 4.83 -12.09
CA TYR A 139 -8.35 4.62 -13.41
C TYR A 139 -9.18 3.71 -14.33
N THR A 140 -10.15 2.98 -13.79
CA THR A 140 -11.03 2.11 -14.59
C THR A 140 -12.19 2.91 -15.17
N VAL A 141 -12.26 2.97 -16.49
CA VAL A 141 -13.29 3.72 -17.24
C VAL A 141 -14.45 2.85 -17.71
N ASP A 142 -14.20 1.56 -17.94
CA ASP A 142 -15.21 0.57 -18.34
C ASP A 142 -14.84 -0.83 -17.81
N ALA A 143 -15.83 -1.73 -17.82
CA ALA A 143 -15.70 -3.07 -17.26
C ALA A 143 -14.91 -4.05 -18.16
N ASP A 144 -14.80 -3.76 -19.45
CA ASP A 144 -14.12 -4.61 -20.43
C ASP A 144 -12.60 -4.39 -20.40
N HIS A 145 -12.15 -3.22 -19.94
CA HIS A 145 -10.73 -2.83 -19.82
C HIS A 145 -10.40 -2.34 -18.40
N PRO A 146 -10.56 -3.19 -17.38
CA PRO A 146 -10.31 -2.81 -16.00
C PRO A 146 -8.82 -2.48 -15.76
N VAL A 147 -8.55 -1.52 -14.88
CA VAL A 147 -7.21 -1.29 -14.32
C VAL A 147 -7.22 -1.83 -12.90
N TRP A 148 -6.44 -2.87 -12.60
CA TRP A 148 -6.47 -3.53 -11.28
C TRP A 148 -5.09 -3.95 -10.79
N SER A 149 -5.02 -4.35 -9.52
CA SER A 149 -3.84 -4.94 -8.90
C SER A 149 -4.12 -6.41 -8.56
N PRO A 150 -3.61 -7.35 -9.38
CA PRO A 150 -3.81 -8.78 -9.18
C PRO A 150 -2.88 -9.36 -8.11
N ILE A 151 -3.20 -10.58 -7.69
CA ILE A 151 -2.20 -11.53 -7.17
C ILE A 151 -2.09 -12.66 -8.20
N ASP A 152 -0.88 -13.04 -8.60
CA ASP A 152 -0.67 -14.18 -9.50
C ASP A 152 -1.14 -15.46 -8.81
N THR A 153 -2.31 -15.97 -9.23
CA THR A 153 -2.96 -17.12 -8.57
C THR A 153 -2.16 -18.40 -8.76
N ASP A 154 -1.51 -18.59 -9.92
CA ASP A 154 -0.78 -19.83 -10.20
C ASP A 154 0.52 -19.89 -9.37
N GLN A 155 1.22 -18.75 -9.27
CA GLN A 155 2.38 -18.63 -8.37
C GLN A 155 1.97 -18.76 -6.90
N TYR A 156 0.86 -18.12 -6.51
CA TYR A 156 0.35 -18.20 -5.15
C TYR A 156 0.02 -19.64 -4.76
N GLU A 157 -0.72 -20.36 -5.59
CA GLU A 157 -1.10 -21.75 -5.32
C GLU A 157 0.12 -22.67 -5.29
N SER A 158 1.05 -22.52 -6.24
CA SER A 158 2.29 -23.31 -6.25
C SER A 158 3.10 -23.11 -4.97
N TYR A 159 3.22 -21.85 -4.54
CA TYR A 159 3.87 -21.51 -3.28
C TYR A 159 3.17 -22.13 -2.07
N MET A 160 1.84 -22.05 -2.01
CA MET A 160 1.05 -22.63 -0.91
C MET A 160 1.13 -24.17 -0.88
N HIS A 161 1.35 -24.84 -2.02
CA HIS A 161 1.48 -26.29 -2.13
C HIS A 161 2.91 -26.83 -1.93
N GLY A 162 3.88 -25.97 -1.60
CA GLY A 162 5.21 -26.39 -1.17
C GLY A 162 6.37 -25.90 -2.02
N ASP A 163 6.11 -25.21 -3.13
CA ASP A 163 7.16 -24.54 -3.90
C ASP A 163 7.59 -23.23 -3.22
N ARG A 164 8.37 -23.36 -2.13
CA ARG A 164 8.75 -22.25 -1.24
C ARG A 164 9.96 -21.47 -1.73
N ASP A 165 10.01 -21.21 -3.03
CA ASP A 165 11.07 -20.44 -3.66
C ASP A 165 11.12 -18.97 -3.13
N PRO A 166 12.30 -18.46 -2.72
CA PRO A 166 12.43 -17.09 -2.20
C PRO A 166 12.08 -15.99 -3.22
N GLU A 167 12.35 -16.18 -4.51
CA GLU A 167 12.01 -15.18 -5.53
C GLU A 167 10.49 -15.08 -5.70
N THR A 168 9.81 -16.23 -5.69
CA THR A 168 8.34 -16.32 -5.71
C THR A 168 7.72 -15.68 -4.48
N ARG A 169 8.27 -15.94 -3.28
CA ARG A 169 7.83 -15.26 -2.03
C ARG A 169 7.93 -13.74 -2.17
N ASP A 170 9.07 -13.24 -2.62
CA ASP A 170 9.33 -11.81 -2.72
C ASP A 170 8.45 -11.15 -3.80
N ALA A 171 8.21 -11.83 -4.92
CA ALA A 171 7.29 -11.39 -5.96
C ALA A 171 5.85 -11.28 -5.44
N LEU A 172 5.33 -12.32 -4.77
CA LEU A 172 3.99 -12.33 -4.19
C LEU A 172 3.83 -11.27 -3.08
N ALA A 173 4.83 -11.12 -2.21
CA ALA A 173 4.80 -10.09 -1.17
C ALA A 173 4.81 -8.66 -1.76
N ARG A 174 5.47 -8.45 -2.90
CA ARG A 174 5.43 -7.17 -3.61
C ARG A 174 4.06 -6.90 -4.22
N GLN A 175 3.42 -7.92 -4.83
CA GLN A 175 2.05 -7.80 -5.33
C GLN A 175 1.05 -7.47 -4.21
N VAL A 176 1.26 -7.98 -2.99
CA VAL A 176 0.48 -7.58 -1.81
C VAL A 176 0.62 -6.08 -1.52
N LEU A 177 1.84 -5.51 -1.54
CA LEU A 177 2.02 -4.07 -1.34
C LEU A 177 1.38 -3.22 -2.45
N ASP A 178 1.51 -3.64 -3.71
CA ASP A 178 0.85 -2.98 -4.84
C ASP A 178 -0.67 -2.98 -4.68
N LEU A 179 -1.23 -4.09 -4.22
CA LEU A 179 -2.66 -4.20 -3.92
C LEU A 179 -3.08 -3.25 -2.79
N LEU A 180 -2.31 -3.20 -1.69
CA LEU A 180 -2.58 -2.26 -0.58
C LEU A 180 -2.53 -0.80 -1.05
N TYR A 181 -1.59 -0.46 -1.95
CA TYR A 181 -1.52 0.86 -2.58
C TYR A 181 -2.78 1.19 -3.40
N THR A 182 -3.32 0.22 -4.13
CA THR A 182 -4.58 0.38 -4.87
C THR A 182 -5.78 0.51 -3.95
N VAL A 183 -5.86 -0.27 -2.87
CA VAL A 183 -6.91 -0.09 -1.82
C VAL A 183 -6.86 1.32 -1.25
N ARG A 184 -5.66 1.82 -0.97
CA ARG A 184 -5.45 3.20 -0.53
C ARG A 184 -5.96 4.23 -1.54
N ASN A 185 -5.63 4.07 -2.82
CA ASN A 185 -6.07 5.02 -3.85
C ASN A 185 -7.60 5.06 -3.94
N ASN A 186 -8.26 3.90 -3.87
CA ASN A 186 -9.72 3.84 -3.83
C ASN A 186 -10.29 4.49 -2.58
N ALA A 187 -9.62 4.35 -1.43
CA ALA A 187 -10.05 4.96 -0.17
C ALA A 187 -10.03 6.51 -0.21
N PHE A 188 -8.98 7.11 -0.78
CA PHE A 188 -8.81 8.57 -0.80
C PHE A 188 -9.36 9.29 -2.03
N HIS A 189 -9.46 8.59 -3.17
CA HIS A 189 -9.75 9.22 -4.46
C HIS A 189 -10.92 8.58 -5.21
N GLY A 190 -11.49 7.48 -4.72
CA GLY A 190 -12.73 6.94 -5.26
C GLY A 190 -13.88 7.91 -4.99
N GLY A 191 -14.62 8.30 -6.02
CA GLY A 191 -15.91 8.97 -5.87
C GLY A 191 -16.91 7.98 -5.29
N LYS A 192 -16.83 7.72 -3.98
CA LYS A 192 -17.56 6.62 -3.34
C LYS A 192 -19.07 6.92 -3.36
N ARG A 193 -19.80 6.12 -4.13
CA ARG A 193 -21.23 5.94 -3.92
C ARG A 193 -21.40 4.89 -2.82
N ALA A 194 -22.44 5.04 -2.00
CA ALA A 194 -22.68 4.20 -0.83
C ALA A 194 -23.03 2.73 -1.18
N ASP A 195 -23.20 2.41 -2.47
CA ASP A 195 -23.60 1.11 -3.01
C ASP A 195 -22.44 0.22 -3.48
N ASP A 196 -21.18 0.67 -3.41
CA ASP A 196 -19.99 -0.18 -3.59
C ASP A 196 -19.76 -1.06 -2.33
N ALA A 197 -20.73 -1.94 -2.07
CA ALA A 197 -20.90 -2.72 -0.83
C ALA A 197 -19.78 -3.74 -0.51
N ASP A 198 -18.79 -3.93 -1.38
CA ASP A 198 -17.63 -4.81 -1.16
C ASP A 198 -16.46 -4.11 -0.41
N ASP A 199 -16.60 -2.80 -0.14
CA ASP A 199 -15.56 -1.98 0.49
C ASP A 199 -15.20 -2.47 1.91
N HIS A 200 -16.17 -2.96 2.70
CA HIS A 200 -15.89 -3.31 4.10
C HIS A 200 -15.02 -4.57 4.23
N GLN A 201 -15.28 -5.61 3.43
CA GLN A 201 -14.48 -6.84 3.48
C GLN A 201 -13.08 -6.62 2.90
N VAL A 202 -13.00 -5.91 1.77
CA VAL A 202 -11.71 -5.50 1.17
C VAL A 202 -10.89 -4.70 2.16
N MET A 203 -11.50 -3.69 2.80
CA MET A 203 -10.83 -2.85 3.77
C MET A 203 -10.38 -3.66 4.99
N GLY A 204 -11.23 -4.53 5.53
CA GLY A 204 -10.87 -5.38 6.66
C GLY A 204 -9.70 -6.32 6.37
N LYS A 205 -9.65 -6.92 5.17
CA LYS A 205 -8.53 -7.79 4.77
C LYS A 205 -7.25 -7.01 4.46
N ALA A 206 -7.38 -5.85 3.83
CA ALA A 206 -6.26 -4.97 3.56
C ALA A 206 -5.65 -4.40 4.85
N LEU A 207 -6.49 -4.01 5.81
CA LEU A 207 -6.07 -3.55 7.13
C LEU A 207 -5.22 -4.60 7.84
N GLN A 208 -5.67 -5.86 7.89
CA GLN A 208 -4.89 -6.93 8.54
C GLN A 208 -3.48 -7.08 7.95
N LEU A 209 -3.36 -7.02 6.62
CA LEU A 209 -2.07 -7.09 5.94
C LEU A 209 -1.21 -5.86 6.23
N LEU A 210 -1.80 -4.66 6.16
CA LEU A 210 -1.09 -3.41 6.41
C LEU A 210 -0.59 -3.29 7.85
N THR A 211 -1.37 -3.77 8.84
CA THR A 211 -0.96 -3.85 10.24
C THR A 211 0.28 -4.72 10.41
N LEU A 212 0.37 -5.87 9.72
CA LEU A 212 1.57 -6.72 9.74
C LEU A 212 2.80 -5.98 9.18
N VAL A 213 2.64 -5.26 8.07
CA VAL A 213 3.73 -4.47 7.47
C VAL A 213 4.19 -3.38 8.44
N VAL A 214 3.27 -2.58 8.97
CA VAL A 214 3.60 -1.46 9.87
C VAL A 214 4.24 -1.96 11.17
N ALA A 215 3.75 -3.06 11.74
CA ALA A 215 4.30 -3.64 12.96
C ALA A 215 5.76 -4.08 12.80
N ALA A 216 6.21 -4.43 11.60
CA ALA A 216 7.60 -4.83 11.36
C ALA A 216 8.62 -3.69 11.45
N PHE A 217 8.16 -2.43 11.44
CA PHE A 217 9.03 -1.26 11.56
C PHE A 217 8.97 -0.58 12.92
N LEU A 218 7.97 -0.86 13.73
CA LEU A 218 7.74 -0.17 15.00
C LEU A 218 8.05 -1.10 16.17
N GLN A 219 8.61 -0.56 17.25
CA GLN A 219 8.74 -1.31 18.49
C GLN A 219 7.36 -1.62 19.07
N ASP A 220 7.18 -2.80 19.66
CA ASP A 220 6.01 -3.07 20.50
C ASP A 220 6.20 -2.28 21.81
N PRO A 221 5.34 -1.29 22.10
CA PRO A 221 5.48 -0.46 23.28
C PRO A 221 5.22 -1.24 24.58
N ARG A 222 4.79 -2.51 24.50
CA ARG A 222 4.59 -3.42 25.63
C ARG A 222 5.81 -4.28 25.96
N VAL A 223 6.87 -4.21 25.15
CA VAL A 223 8.10 -5.01 25.29
C VAL A 223 9.32 -4.13 25.60
N ALA A 224 9.12 -2.82 25.83
CA ALA A 224 10.15 -1.86 26.23
C ALA A 224 10.06 -1.52 27.71
#